data_AF-A0A2M6Y7K3-F1
#
_entry.id   AF-A0A2M6Y7K3-F1
#
_cell.length_a   1.000
_cell.length_b   1.000
_cell.length_c   1.000
_cell.angle_alpha   90.00
_cell.angle_beta   90.00
_cell.angle_gamma   90.00
#
_symmetry.space_group_name_H-M   'P 1'
#
loop_
_entity.id
_entity.type
_entity.pdbx_description
1 polymer ?
#
loop_
_entity_poly.entity_id
_entity_poly.type
_entity_poly.pdbx_seq_one_letter_code
_entity_poly.pdbx_strand_id
1 'polypeptide(L)' 'NLFRPFILPKPYTSAKDVFCLREKRMVDGYHKISLFNHEIRVPHVPLREWVEVHLSLFSTLSNL' A
#
# COMPACT_ATOMS: atom_id res chain seq x y z
N ASN A 1 9.96 -33.18 -5.38
CA ASN A 1 9.97 -31.72 -5.61
C ASN A 1 9.82 -31.04 -4.26
N LEU A 2 10.85 -30.35 -3.76
CA LEU A 2 10.94 -29.91 -2.35
C LEU A 2 10.35 -28.51 -2.09
N PHE A 3 9.84 -27.83 -3.13
CA PHE A 3 9.30 -26.48 -3.03
C PHE A 3 7.79 -26.49 -3.18
N ARG A 4 7.09 -25.94 -2.18
CA ARG A 4 5.66 -25.63 -2.26
C ARG A 4 5.47 -24.50 -3.28
N PRO A 5 4.54 -24.62 -4.24
CA PRO A 5 4.23 -23.50 -5.14
C PRO A 5 3.81 -22.28 -4.31
N PHE A 6 4.33 -21.11 -4.66
CA PHE A 6 3.98 -19.87 -3.99
C PHE A 6 2.53 -19.51 -4.32
N ILE A 7 1.68 -19.45 -3.29
CA ILE A 7 0.26 -19.10 -3.41
C ILE A 7 0.05 -17.86 -2.55
N LEU A 8 -0.51 -16.80 -3.14
CA LEU A 8 -0.83 -15.58 -2.41
C LEU A 8 -1.96 -15.87 -1.42
N PRO A 9 -1.75 -15.67 -0.10
CA PRO A 9 -2.83 -15.78 0.84
C PRO A 9 -3.79 -14.61 0.64
N LYS A 10 -5.10 -14.88 0.70
CA LYS A 10 -6.10 -13.80 0.78
C LYS A 10 -5.77 -12.94 2.02
N PRO A 11 -5.85 -11.60 1.95
CA PRO A 11 -6.48 -10.80 0.90
C PRO A 11 -5.52 -10.28 -0.20
N TYR A 12 -4.29 -10.75 -0.27
CA TYR A 12 -3.29 -10.14 -1.17
C TYR A 12 -3.53 -10.52 -2.63
N THR A 13 -3.57 -9.51 -3.48
CA THR A 13 -3.79 -9.66 -4.92
C THR A 13 -2.48 -9.78 -5.71
N SER A 14 -1.38 -9.26 -5.15
CA SER A 14 -0.06 -9.25 -5.80
C SER A 14 1.05 -9.64 -4.84
N ALA A 15 2.12 -10.24 -5.36
CA ALA A 15 3.35 -10.44 -4.60
C ALA A 15 3.96 -9.11 -4.12
N LYS A 16 3.70 -8.01 -4.83
CA LYS A 16 4.10 -6.66 -4.41
C LYS A 16 3.40 -6.24 -3.11
N ASP A 17 2.17 -6.68 -2.88
CA ASP A 17 1.42 -6.38 -1.65
C ASP A 17 1.96 -7.18 -0.45
N VAL A 18 2.53 -8.36 -0.72
CA VAL A 18 3.15 -9.20 0.32
C VAL A 18 4.44 -8.57 0.83
N PHE A 19 5.25 -8.00 -0.06
CA PHE A 19 6.56 -7.41 0.25
C PHE A 19 6.56 -5.88 0.27
N CYS A 20 5.41 -5.22 0.36
CA CYS A 20 5.33 -3.77 0.50
C CYS A 20 5.69 -3.32 1.92
N LEU A 21 6.24 -2.11 2.04
CA LEU A 21 6.33 -1.45 3.34
C LEU A 21 4.94 -0.99 3.75
N ARG A 22 4.54 -1.31 4.98
CA ARG A 22 3.22 -0.99 5.52
C ARG A 22 3.33 0.08 6.57
N GLU A 23 2.42 1.05 6.50
CA GLU A 23 2.34 2.11 7.49
C GLU A 23 0.90 2.50 7.77
N LYS A 24 0.58 2.78 9.04
CA LYS A 24 -0.73 3.29 9.43
C LYS A 24 -0.67 4.78 9.62
N ARG A 25 -1.54 5.51 8.91
CA ARG A 25 -1.66 6.98 9.03
C ARG A 25 -3.12 7.36 9.26
N MET A 26 -3.32 8.43 10.01
CA MET A 26 -4.65 9.00 10.23
C MET A 26 -4.95 10.01 9.13
N VAL A 27 -6.16 9.94 8.58
CA VAL A 27 -6.66 10.92 7.61
C VAL A 27 -6.97 12.23 8.32
N ASP A 28 -6.46 13.33 7.77
CA ASP A 28 -6.71 14.66 8.32
C ASP A 28 -8.13 15.18 8.03
N GLY A 29 -8.42 16.41 8.45
CA GLY A 29 -9.70 17.09 8.22
C GLY A 29 -9.98 17.44 6.75
N TYR A 30 -9.01 17.27 5.86
CA TYR A 30 -9.06 17.62 4.44
C TYR A 30 -8.94 16.40 3.53
N HIS A 31 -9.17 15.18 4.05
CA HIS A 31 -9.00 13.92 3.33
C HIS A 31 -7.59 13.72 2.77
N LYS A 32 -6.56 14.06 3.56
CA LYS A 32 -5.16 13.85 3.21
C LYS A 32 -4.44 13.03 4.26
N ILE A 33 -3.36 12.40 3.83
CA ILE A 33 -2.31 11.86 4.69
C ILE A 33 -0.99 12.54 4.32
N SER A 34 -0.15 12.79 5.31
CA SER A 34 1.24 13.18 5.10
C SER A 34 2.12 11.94 5.20
N LEU A 35 3.04 11.76 4.25
CA LEU A 35 3.97 10.64 4.17
C LEU A 35 5.28 11.10 3.53
N PHE A 36 6.42 10.98 4.23
CA PHE A 36 7.72 11.48 3.76
C PHE A 36 7.70 12.94 3.27
N ASN A 37 7.01 13.84 3.99
CA ASN A 37 6.77 15.24 3.61
C ASN A 37 5.97 15.43 2.31
N HIS A 38 5.33 14.39 1.80
CA HIS A 38 4.38 14.47 0.69
C HIS A 38 2.95 14.35 1.20
N GLU A 39 2.08 15.23 0.72
CA GLU A 39 0.64 15.13 0.96
C GLU A 39 -0.03 14.30 -0.13
N ILE A 40 -0.78 13.28 0.28
CA ILE A 40 -1.52 12.40 -0.61
C ILE A 40 -3.01 12.55 -0.28
N ARG A 41 -3.83 12.83 -1.30
CA ARG A 41 -5.30 12.88 -1.15
C ARG A 41 -5.87 11.46 -1.10
N VAL A 42 -6.74 11.23 -0.12
CA VAL A 42 -7.40 9.94 0.12
C VAL A 42 -8.92 10.16 0.11
N PRO A 43 -9.55 10.19 -1.09
CA PRO A 43 -10.98 10.44 -1.20
C PRO A 43 -11.79 9.24 -0.68
N HIS A 44 -13.01 9.48 -0.21
CA HIS A 44 -13.98 8.47 0.25
C HIS A 44 -13.63 7.73 1.55
N VAL A 45 -12.68 8.25 2.34
CA VAL A 45 -12.41 7.76 3.70
C VAL A 45 -12.96 8.75 4.72
N PRO A 46 -13.70 8.33 5.76
CA PRO A 46 -14.17 9.24 6.79
C PRO A 46 -13.03 10.01 7.47
N LEU A 47 -13.32 11.22 7.93
CA LEU A 47 -12.32 12.07 8.58
C LEU A 47 -11.81 11.41 9.88
N ARG A 48 -10.51 11.56 10.16
CA ARG A 48 -9.85 11.02 11.37
C ARG A 48 -9.85 9.50 11.47
N GLU A 49 -10.07 8.80 10.37
CA GLU A 49 -9.91 7.35 10.30
C GLU A 49 -8.46 6.93 10.08
N TRP A 50 -8.13 5.75 10.57
CA TRP A 50 -6.82 5.13 10.33
C TRP A 50 -6.84 4.34 9.03
N VAL A 51 -5.92 4.65 8.13
CA VAL A 51 -5.74 3.92 6.86
C VAL A 51 -4.40 3.22 6.85
N GLU A 52 -4.38 2.04 6.21
CA GLU A 52 -3.16 1.29 5.96
C GLU A 52 -2.62 1.63 4.58
N VAL A 53 -1.39 2.15 4.55
CA VAL A 53 -0.68 2.56 3.34
C VAL A 53 0.28 1.44 2.96
N HIS A 54 0.18 0.96 1.73
CA HIS A 54 1.05 -0.06 1.16
C HIS A 54 2.01 0.59 0.15
N LEU A 55 3.30 0.63 0.48
CA LEU A 55 4.34 1.20 -0.36
C LEU A 55 5.10 0.09 -1.07
N SER A 56 4.84 -0.08 -2.36
CA SER A 56 5.61 -0.98 -3.22
C SER A 56 6.59 -0.18 -4.08
N LEU A 57 7.85 -0.62 -4.13
CA LEU A 57 8.83 -0.09 -5.08
C LEU A 57 8.35 -0.40 -6.51
N PHE A 58 8.03 0.65 -7.28
CA PHE A 58 7.75 0.51 -8.69
C PHE A 58 9.08 0.60 -9.46
N SER A 59 9.57 -0.53 -9.98
CA SER A 59 10.66 -0.52 -10.96
C SER A 59 10.08 -0.23 -12.35
N THR A 60 10.48 0.88 -12.96
CA THR A 60 10.13 1.28 -14.34
C THR A 60 10.91 0.46 -15.38
N LEU A 61 10.97 -0.87 -15.22
CA LEU A 61 11.58 -1.79 -16.20
C LEU A 61 10.54 -2.77 -16.74
N SER A 62 9.47 -2.23 -17.31
CA SER A 62 8.54 -2.99 -18.14
C SER A 62 8.06 -2.09 -19.28
N ASN A 63 9.00 -1.74 -20.17
CA ASN A 63 8.77 -1.24 -21.53
C ASN A 63 9.93 -1.67 -22.45
N LEU A 64 10.36 -2.92 -22.31
CA LEU A 64 11.15 -3.69 -23.29
C LEU A 64 10.68 -5.15 -23.23
#